data_AF-A0A357L3F7-F1
#
_entry.id   AF-A0A357L3F7-F1
#
_cell.length_a   1.000
_cell.length_b   1.000
_cell.length_c   1.000
_cell.angle_alpha   90.00
_cell.angle_beta   90.00
_cell.angle_gamma   90.00
#
_symmetry.space_group_name_H-M   'P 1'
#
loop_
_entity.id
_entity.type
_entity.pdbx_description
1 polymer ?
#
loop_
_entity_poly.entity_id
_entity_poly.type
_entity_poly.pdbx_seq_one_letter_code
_entity_poly.pdbx_strand_id
1 'polypeptide(L)' 'GRCVAIPQDVSTVEGCKILERAYGHYEPSLDILVNNAGAAWGAEFDAFPESGWDKVMDLNVKSP' A
#
# COMPACT_ATOMS: atom_id res chain seq x y z
N GLY A 1 23.56 -4.03 -5.99
CA GLY A 1 23.42 -2.98 -4.97
C GLY A 1 22.90 -3.58 -3.67
N ARG A 2 22.73 -2.75 -2.64
CA ARG A 2 22.11 -3.13 -1.36
C ARG A 2 20.58 -3.19 -1.52
N CYS A 3 19.93 -4.14 -0.84
CA CYS A 3 18.47 -4.26 -0.81
C CYS A 3 18.04 -4.55 0.64
N VAL A 4 16.95 -3.92 1.09
CA VAL A 4 16.44 -4.02 2.46
C VAL A 4 14.95 -4.29 2.41
N ALA A 5 14.49 -5.34 3.10
CA ALA A 5 13.07 -5.63 3.21
C ALA A 5 12.46 -4.83 4.39
N ILE A 6 11.38 -4.10 4.12
CA ILE A 6 10.59 -3.39 5.15
C ILE A 6 9.12 -3.78 4.95
N PRO A 7 8.64 -4.86 5.58
CA PRO A 7 7.27 -5.33 5.39
C PRO A 7 6.29 -4.41 6.12
N GLN A 8 5.27 -3.89 5.43
CA GLN A 8 4.18 -3.09 5.99
C GLN A 8 2.88 -3.25 5.17
N ASP A 9 1.74 -3.03 5.82
CA ASP A 9 0.44 -2.93 5.16
C ASP A 9 0.14 -1.47 4.82
N VAL A 10 0.24 -1.13 3.54
CA VAL A 10 0.05 0.24 3.03
C VAL A 10 -1.41 0.57 2.70
N SER A 11 -2.36 -0.33 2.96
CA SER A 11 -3.79 0.00 2.85
C SER A 11 -4.29 0.89 3.98
N THR A 12 -3.44 1.19 4.98
CA THR A 12 -3.76 2.05 6.12
C THR A 12 -2.77 3.20 6.27
N VAL A 13 -3.25 4.35 6.73
CA VAL A 13 -2.39 5.53 7.00
C VAL A 13 -1.33 5.22 8.06
N GLU A 14 -1.67 4.42 9.08
CA GLU A 14 -0.71 4.07 10.12
C GLU A 14 0.41 3.17 9.57
N GLY A 15 0.08 2.18 8.75
CA GLY A 15 1.09 1.34 8.09
C GLY A 15 2.03 2.15 7.19
N CYS A 16 1.52 3.15 6.48
CA CYS A 16 2.35 4.09 5.71
C CYS A 16 3.31 4.90 6.60
N LYS A 17 2.86 5.37 7.77
CA LYS A 17 3.72 6.09 8.74
C LYS A 17 4.77 5.19 9.40
N ILE A 18 4.45 3.92 9.62
CA ILE A 18 5.42 2.95 10.12
C ILE A 18 6.48 2.69 9.05
N LEU A 19 6.07 2.53 7.78
CA LEU A 19 6.97 2.36 6.65
C LEU A 19 7.93 3.56 6.49
N GLU A 20 7.40 4.78 6.55
CA GLU A 20 8.18 6.03 6.46
C GLU A 20 9.23 6.12 7.57
N ARG A 21 8.85 5.90 8.83
CA ARG A 21 9.79 5.89 9.96
C ARG A 21 10.86 4.82 9.81
N ALA A 22 10.49 3.60 9.40
CA ALA A 22 11.45 2.51 9.21
C ALA A 22 12.42 2.78 8.05
N TYR A 23 11.94 3.39 6.95
CA TYR A 23 12.78 3.79 5.82
C TYR A 23 13.82 4.84 6.24
N GLY A 24 13.42 5.82 7.07
CA GLY A 24 14.31 6.87 7.59
C GLY A 24 15.50 6.37 8.41
N HIS A 25 15.52 5.10 8.84
CA HIS A 25 16.71 4.47 9.46
C HIS A 25 17.77 4.03 8.45
N TYR A 26 17.43 3.97 7.16
CA TYR A 26 18.31 3.50 6.11
C TYR A 26 18.81 4.64 5.22
N GLU A 27 17.92 5.55 4.83
CA GLU A 27 18.25 6.65 3.91
C GLU A 27 17.55 7.96 4.34
N PRO A 28 18.18 9.13 4.11
CA PRO A 28 17.62 10.42 4.50
C PRO A 28 16.56 10.96 3.53
N SER A 29 16.47 10.43 2.31
CA SER A 29 15.56 10.90 1.26
C SER A 29 15.14 9.78 0.33
N LEU A 30 13.92 9.88 -0.23
CA LEU A 30 13.38 8.96 -1.22
C LEU A 30 13.34 9.63 -2.59
N ASP A 31 14.08 9.09 -3.56
CA ASP A 31 14.12 9.64 -4.92
C ASP A 31 13.00 9.09 -5.82
N ILE A 32 12.64 7.81 -5.62
CA ILE A 32 11.64 7.11 -6.43
C ILE A 32 10.72 6.33 -5.51
N LEU A 33 9.42 6.59 -5.65
CA LEU A 33 8.36 5.80 -5.04
C LEU A 33 7.66 4.99 -6.13
N VAL A 34 7.52 3.68 -5.93
CA VAL A 34 6.75 2.81 -6.82
C VAL A 34 5.58 2.22 -6.04
N ASN A 35 4.39 2.78 -6.25
CA ASN A 35 3.16 2.28 -5.65
C ASN A 35 2.65 1.06 -6.43
N ASN A 36 3.29 -0.08 -6.18
CA ASN A 36 3.01 -1.34 -6.85
C ASN A 36 2.03 -2.24 -6.08
N ALA A 37 1.83 -1.98 -4.78
CA ALA A 37 0.91 -2.79 -3.99
C ALA A 37 -0.51 -2.69 -4.58
N GLY A 38 -1.19 -3.82 -4.68
CA GLY A 38 -2.51 -3.86 -5.29
C GLY A 38 -3.31 -5.10 -4.88
N ALA A 39 -4.63 -4.92 -4.86
CA ALA A 39 -5.62 -5.97 -4.68
C ALA A 39 -6.51 -6.06 -5.92
N ALA A 40 -6.93 -7.28 -6.25
CA ALA A 40 -7.94 -7.54 -7.26
C ALA A 40 -9.14 -8.22 -6.61
N TRP A 41 -10.34 -7.86 -7.08
CA TRP A 41 -11.59 -8.51 -6.69
C TRP A 41 -12.46 -8.72 -7.92
N GLY A 42 -13.14 -9.86 -7.99
CA GLY A 42 -14.04 -10.20 -9.09
C GLY A 42 -15.45 -10.43 -8.58
N ALA A 43 -16.40 -9.71 -9.15
CA ALA A 43 -17.83 -9.92 -9.00
C ALA A 43 -18.55 -9.21 -10.16
N GLU A 44 -19.79 -9.62 -10.44
CA GLU A 44 -20.66 -8.83 -11.30
C GLU A 44 -20.89 -7.44 -10.70
N PHE A 45 -21.13 -6.46 -11.57
CA PHE A 45 -21.24 -5.06 -11.16
C PHE A 45 -22.31 -4.82 -10.08
N ASP A 46 -23.46 -5.48 -10.20
CA ASP A 46 -24.60 -5.39 -9.28
C ASP A 46 -24.49 -6.29 -8.05
N ALA A 47 -23.49 -7.16 -8.00
CA ALA A 47 -23.24 -8.09 -6.90
C ALA A 47 -21.90 -7.82 -6.20
N PHE A 48 -21.29 -6.67 -6.46
CA PHE A 48 -19.97 -6.34 -5.91
C PHE A 48 -20.07 -6.09 -4.38
N PRO A 49 -19.41 -6.90 -3.54
CA PRO A 49 -19.53 -6.75 -2.10
C PRO A 49 -18.76 -5.54 -1.59
N GLU A 50 -19.32 -4.84 -0.60
CA GLU A 50 -18.69 -3.68 0.05
C GLU A 50 -17.27 -4.00 0.57
N SER A 51 -17.07 -5.17 1.18
CA SER A 51 -15.74 -5.60 1.63
C SER A 51 -14.71 -5.77 0.50
N GLY A 52 -15.14 -6.16 -0.70
CA GLY A 52 -14.27 -6.21 -1.88
C GLY A 52 -13.96 -4.80 -2.39
N TRP A 53 -14.92 -3.90 -2.27
CA TRP A 53 -14.78 -2.50 -2.69
C TRP A 53 -13.80 -1.77 -1.80
N ASP A 54 -13.99 -1.86 -0.48
CA ASP A 54 -13.10 -1.26 0.51
C ASP A 54 -11.67 -1.75 0.31
N LYS A 55 -11.48 -3.06 0.14
CA LYS A 55 -10.15 -3.63 -0.08
C LYS A 55 -9.46 -3.07 -1.33
N VAL A 56 -10.17 -2.97 -2.44
CA VAL A 56 -9.60 -2.45 -3.69
C VAL A 56 -9.34 -0.95 -3.59
N MET A 57 -10.28 -0.18 -3.03
CA MET A 57 -10.17 1.28 -2.96
C MET A 57 -9.14 1.72 -1.92
N ASP A 58 -9.08 1.06 -0.77
CA ASP A 58 -8.12 1.35 0.30
C ASP A 58 -6.68 1.10 -0.17
N LEU A 59 -6.43 0.00 -0.89
CA LEU A 59 -5.08 -0.36 -1.31
C LEU A 59 -4.66 0.20 -2.67
N ASN A 60 -5.56 0.31 -3.66
CA ASN A 60 -5.13 0.67 -5.02
C ASN A 60 -5.25 2.16 -5.32
N VAL A 61 -6.05 2.89 -4.54
CA VAL A 61 -6.43 4.28 -4.85
C VAL A 61 -6.11 5.22 -3.69
N LYS A 62 -6.47 4.83 -2.47
CA LYS A 62 -6.26 5.66 -1.28
C LYS A 62 -4.85 5.55 -0.71
N SER A 63 -4.16 4.44 -0.93
CA SER A 63 -2.74 4.35 -0.60
C SER A 63 -1.98 5.42 -1.40
N PRO A 64 -0.96 6.07 -0.80
CA PRO A 64 -0.17 7.11 -1.47
C PRO A 64 0.54 6.58 -2.71
#